data_AF-A0A917XEZ5-F1
#
_entry.id   AF-A0A917XEZ5-F1
#
_cell.length_a   1.000
_cell.length_b   1.000
_cell.length_c   1.000
_cell.angle_alpha   90.00
_cell.angle_beta   90.00
_cell.angle_gamma   90.00
#
_symmetry.space_group_name_H-M   'P 1'
#
loop_
_entity.id
_entity.type
_entity.pdbx_description
1 polymer ?
#
loop_
_entity_poly.entity_id
_entity_poly.type
_entity_poly.pdbx_seq_one_letter_code
_entity_poly.pdbx_strand_id
1 'polypeptide(L)'
;MSTPTVRRRRLGAKLRELRGELTLDEVAEHSEGAFVSSKLSRMETGKTAPKAADIQALLLLYAGLGRDVSDELRAALITLTREGGRRGWWHSYRGVLTPVYEDLISLEAEAETVSTWQLGMVPGLLQTAEYAREIIRATAMSEAVEARVDALVEVRLARQAVLTRDSDPLALWAIISEQALRSTTEDPALMYEQLGRLLTMGRRPNINIQVLRSDAPLHAGLTGTFSILGFGPHTDLDVVHQEGLTSALYIEERDRVSTHRAAWQRLTSAAESVEASVELITQIRKNE
;
A
#
# COMPACT_ATOMS: atom_id res chain seq x y z
N MET A 1 -3.86 23.44 -9.13
CA MET A 1 -2.73 22.54 -9.42
C MET A 1 -3.03 21.21 -8.77
N SER A 2 -2.93 20.09 -9.50
CA SER A 2 -3.21 18.75 -8.95
C SER A 2 -2.11 18.37 -7.95
N THR A 3 -2.52 17.85 -6.78
CA THR A 3 -1.60 17.32 -5.77
C THR A 3 -0.75 16.20 -6.40
N PRO A 4 0.60 16.23 -6.28
CA PRO A 4 1.46 15.16 -6.77
C PRO A 4 1.04 13.81 -6.20
N THR A 5 1.06 12.74 -7.00
CA THR A 5 0.82 11.39 -6.50
C THR A 5 1.91 10.98 -5.50
N VAL A 6 1.58 10.04 -4.61
CA VAL A 6 2.53 9.49 -3.62
C VAL A 6 3.83 9.05 -4.30
N ARG A 7 3.75 8.38 -5.45
CA ARG A 7 4.92 7.93 -6.22
C ARG A 7 5.85 9.07 -6.62
N ARG A 8 5.28 10.18 -7.12
CA ARG A 8 6.06 11.36 -7.54
C ARG A 8 6.71 12.05 -6.35
N ARG A 9 6.03 12.09 -5.20
CA ARG A 9 6.58 12.64 -3.96
C ARG A 9 7.76 11.82 -3.45
N ARG A 10 7.64 10.49 -3.40
CA ARG A 10 8.74 9.55 -3.05
C ARG A 10 9.96 9.72 -3.95
N LEU A 11 9.74 9.69 -5.28
CA LEU A 11 10.81 9.87 -6.25
C LEU A 11 11.49 11.24 -6.07
N GLY A 12 10.71 12.30 -5.94
CA GLY A 12 11.22 13.65 -5.74
C GLY A 12 11.99 13.82 -4.42
N ALA A 13 11.51 13.20 -3.34
CA ALA A 13 12.19 13.17 -2.05
C ALA A 13 13.55 12.45 -2.14
N LYS A 14 13.60 11.29 -2.81
CA LYS A 14 14.86 10.56 -2.97
C LYS A 14 15.87 11.29 -3.86
N LEU A 15 15.41 11.95 -4.93
CA LEU A 15 16.28 12.79 -5.76
C LEU A 15 16.85 13.97 -4.97
N ARG A 16 16.04 14.59 -4.09
CA ARG A 16 16.48 15.66 -3.20
C ARG A 16 17.50 15.16 -2.18
N GLU A 17 17.30 13.97 -1.61
CA GLU A 17 18.27 13.33 -0.71
C GLU A 17 19.60 13.08 -1.42
N LEU A 18 19.57 12.53 -2.64
CA LEU A 18 20.77 12.28 -3.45
C LEU A 18 21.47 13.58 -3.88
N ARG A 19 20.72 14.65 -4.16
CA ARG A 19 21.29 15.98 -4.39
C ARG A 19 22.11 16.44 -3.18
N GLY A 20 21.59 16.19 -1.98
CA GLY A 20 22.20 16.64 -0.72
C GLY A 20 22.27 18.17 -0.68
N GLU A 21 23.45 18.69 -0.32
CA GLU A 21 23.68 20.14 -0.16
C GLU A 21 23.83 20.91 -1.47
N LEU A 22 23.98 20.23 -2.61
CA LEU A 22 24.12 20.91 -3.90
C LEU A 22 22.86 21.71 -4.21
N THR A 23 23.01 22.94 -4.67
CA THR A 23 21.92 23.75 -5.20
C THR A 23 21.43 23.20 -6.53
N LEU A 24 20.23 23.58 -6.95
CA LEU A 24 19.69 23.17 -8.24
C LEU A 24 20.52 23.72 -9.41
N ASP A 25 21.11 24.91 -9.25
CA ASP A 25 21.98 25.54 -10.24
C ASP A 25 23.31 24.77 -10.35
N GLU A 26 23.91 24.37 -9.22
CA GLU A 26 25.11 23.52 -9.23
C GLU A 26 24.83 22.17 -9.92
N VAL A 27 23.68 21.53 -9.66
CA VAL A 27 23.32 20.29 -10.37
C VAL A 27 23.16 20.54 -11.88
N ALA A 28 22.58 21.67 -12.28
CA ALA A 28 22.47 22.06 -13.68
C ALA A 28 23.86 22.24 -14.34
N GLU A 29 24.79 22.89 -13.64
CA GLU A 29 26.18 23.07 -14.08
C GLU A 29 26.93 21.75 -14.20
N HIS A 30 26.87 20.88 -13.19
CA HIS A 30 27.50 19.56 -13.23
C HIS A 30 26.89 18.64 -14.31
N SER A 31 25.65 18.92 -14.72
CA SER A 31 25.00 18.21 -15.82
C SER A 31 25.38 18.74 -17.21
N GLU A 32 26.29 19.71 -17.30
CA GLU A 32 26.71 20.38 -18.54
C GLU A 32 25.51 20.93 -19.35
N GLY A 33 24.50 21.46 -18.64
CA GLY A 33 23.29 22.03 -19.25
C GLY A 33 22.23 21.00 -19.68
N ALA A 34 22.43 19.70 -19.42
CA ALA A 34 21.40 18.68 -19.67
C ALA A 34 20.14 18.88 -18.81
N PHE A 35 20.30 19.47 -17.63
CA PHE A 35 19.20 19.86 -16.75
C PHE A 35 19.21 21.36 -16.47
N VAL A 36 18.02 21.90 -16.21
CA VAL A 36 17.82 23.27 -15.73
C VAL A 36 17.12 23.25 -14.38
N SER A 37 17.42 24.22 -13.52
CA SER A 37 16.97 24.29 -12.12
C SER A 37 15.45 24.22 -11.97
N SER A 38 14.70 24.81 -12.91
CA SER A 38 13.22 24.73 -12.92
C SER A 38 12.68 23.33 -13.24
N LYS A 39 13.40 22.53 -14.02
CA LYS A 39 13.07 21.12 -14.29
C LYS A 39 13.39 20.28 -13.05
N LEU A 40 14.58 20.45 -12.48
CA LEU A 40 15.01 19.76 -11.26
C LEU A 40 14.04 20.03 -10.10
N SER A 41 13.68 21.30 -9.87
CA SER A 41 12.70 21.69 -8.85
C SER A 41 11.36 20.99 -9.04
N ARG A 42 10.83 20.92 -10.27
CA ARG A 42 9.55 20.24 -10.56
C ARG A 42 9.63 18.73 -10.36
N MET A 43 10.77 18.12 -10.64
CA MET A 43 11.03 16.70 -10.38
C MET A 43 11.09 16.42 -8.88
N GLU A 44 11.87 17.19 -8.12
CA GLU A 44 12.02 17.00 -6.67
C GLU A 44 10.75 17.35 -5.87
N THR A 45 9.89 18.20 -6.40
CA THR A 45 8.58 18.54 -5.79
C THR A 45 7.44 17.66 -6.30
N GLY A 46 7.71 16.72 -7.21
CA GLY A 46 6.71 15.83 -7.79
C GLY A 46 5.67 16.52 -8.68
N LYS A 47 5.86 17.80 -9.02
CA LYS A 47 4.91 18.58 -9.85
C LYS A 47 4.81 18.06 -11.28
N THR A 48 5.86 17.41 -11.78
CA THR A 48 5.87 16.77 -13.11
C THR A 48 6.34 15.33 -12.99
N ALA A 49 5.75 14.43 -13.78
CA ALA A 49 6.29 13.09 -13.94
C ALA A 49 7.63 13.17 -14.70
N PRO A 50 8.74 12.74 -14.09
CA PRO A 50 10.01 12.69 -14.79
C PRO A 50 10.05 11.51 -15.75
N LYS A 51 10.77 11.65 -16.87
CA LYS A 51 11.02 10.54 -17.79
C LYS A 51 12.05 9.58 -17.17
N ALA A 52 11.96 8.29 -17.48
CA ALA A 52 12.96 7.30 -17.08
C ALA A 52 14.39 7.73 -17.47
N ALA A 53 14.57 8.27 -18.68
CA ALA A 53 15.86 8.79 -19.14
C ALA A 53 16.40 9.95 -18.29
N ASP A 54 15.52 10.85 -17.82
CA ASP A 54 15.90 11.96 -16.94
C ASP A 54 16.39 11.44 -15.58
N ILE A 55 15.69 10.45 -15.02
CA ILE A 55 16.10 9.81 -13.77
C ILE A 55 17.43 9.07 -13.95
N GLN A 56 17.60 8.32 -15.05
CA GLN A 56 18.83 7.59 -15.30
C GLN A 56 20.04 8.51 -15.41
N ALA A 57 19.89 9.65 -16.10
CA ALA A 57 20.96 10.64 -16.23
C ALA A 57 21.29 11.31 -14.88
N LEU A 58 20.30 11.68 -14.06
CA LEU A 58 20.56 12.24 -12.73
C LEU A 58 21.22 11.24 -11.78
N LEU A 59 20.80 9.97 -11.82
CA LEU A 59 21.41 8.94 -11.00
C LEU A 59 22.86 8.65 -11.41
N LEU A 60 23.16 8.71 -12.71
CA LEU A 60 24.54 8.61 -13.20
C LEU A 60 25.37 9.81 -12.72
N LEU A 61 24.82 11.02 -12.81
CA LEU A 61 25.46 12.23 -12.31
C LEU A 61 25.77 12.13 -10.82
N TYR A 62 24.78 11.79 -10.00
CA TYR A 62 24.94 11.65 -8.55
C TYR A 62 25.94 10.54 -8.19
N ALA A 63 25.94 9.41 -8.90
CA ALA A 63 26.96 8.37 -8.72
C ALA A 63 28.37 8.90 -9.02
N GLY A 64 28.53 9.69 -10.10
CA GLY A 64 29.80 10.35 -10.45
C GLY A 64 30.26 11.38 -9.40
N LEU A 65 29.32 11.96 -8.65
CA LEU A 65 29.57 12.85 -7.52
C LEU A 65 29.78 12.09 -6.20
N GLY A 66 29.95 10.78 -6.24
CA GLY A 66 30.23 9.93 -5.07
C GLY A 66 29.02 9.65 -4.19
N ARG A 67 27.79 9.86 -4.68
CA ARG A 67 26.57 9.44 -3.96
C ARG A 67 26.38 7.94 -4.06
N ASP A 68 25.83 7.35 -3.00
CA ASP A 68 25.48 5.93 -2.98
C ASP A 68 24.25 5.67 -3.87
N VAL A 69 24.51 5.18 -5.08
CA VAL A 69 23.51 4.84 -6.08
C VAL A 69 23.75 3.40 -6.54
N SER A 70 23.23 2.45 -5.76
CA SER A 70 23.26 1.04 -6.13
C SER A 70 22.39 0.76 -7.37
N ASP A 71 22.66 -0.35 -8.05
CA ASP A 71 21.85 -0.77 -9.21
C ASP A 71 20.41 -1.09 -8.81
N GLU A 72 20.20 -1.59 -7.59
CA GLU A 72 18.86 -1.82 -7.02
C GLU A 72 18.12 -0.50 -6.80
N LEU A 73 18.79 0.53 -6.26
CA LEU A 73 18.18 1.85 -6.08
C LEU A 73 17.80 2.46 -7.43
N ARG A 74 18.70 2.33 -8.41
CA ARG A 74 18.45 2.78 -9.78
C ARG A 74 17.22 2.09 -10.36
N ALA A 75 17.12 0.77 -10.26
CA ALA A 75 15.98 0.01 -10.75
C ALA A 75 14.65 0.42 -10.07
N ALA A 76 14.69 0.63 -8.75
CA ALA A 76 13.53 1.07 -7.97
C ALA A 76 13.04 2.46 -8.41
N LEU A 77 13.94 3.45 -8.52
CA LEU A 77 13.58 4.81 -8.92
C LEU A 77 13.11 4.90 -10.37
N ILE A 78 13.69 4.11 -11.28
CA ILE A 78 13.19 3.99 -12.66
C ILE A 78 11.77 3.39 -12.67
N THR A 79 11.49 2.41 -11.82
CA THR A 79 10.15 1.84 -11.71
C THR A 79 9.12 2.88 -11.27
N LEU A 80 9.47 3.78 -10.34
CA LEU A 80 8.61 4.91 -9.95
C LEU A 80 8.32 5.91 -11.08
N THR A 81 9.11 5.93 -12.16
CA THR A 81 8.85 6.76 -13.35
C THR A 81 7.81 6.17 -14.29
N ARG A 82 7.57 4.86 -14.20
CA ARG A 82 6.56 4.19 -15.01
C ARG A 82 5.20 4.63 -14.47
N GLU A 83 4.72 5.78 -14.93
CA GLU A 83 3.32 6.16 -14.76
C GLU A 83 2.48 4.98 -15.21
N GLY A 84 1.79 4.33 -14.27
CA GLY A 84 0.93 3.16 -14.45
C GLY A 84 0.78 2.73 -15.90
N GLY A 85 1.80 2.03 -16.43
CA GLY A 85 1.96 1.79 -17.87
C GLY A 85 0.88 0.87 -18.46
N ARG A 86 -0.05 0.43 -17.62
CA ARG A 86 -1.34 -0.06 -18.05
C ARG A 86 -2.32 1.05 -17.71
N ARG A 87 -2.99 1.63 -18.72
CA ARG A 87 -4.25 2.38 -18.54
C ARG A 87 -5.00 1.71 -17.38
N GLY A 88 -4.90 2.29 -16.20
CA GLY A 88 -5.29 1.60 -14.97
C GLY A 88 -6.72 1.15 -15.19
N TRP A 89 -7.00 -0.15 -15.03
CA TRP A 89 -8.36 -0.66 -15.23
C TRP A 89 -9.37 0.17 -14.41
N TRP A 90 -8.90 0.77 -13.29
CA TRP A 90 -9.61 1.69 -12.42
C TRP A 90 -9.97 3.04 -13.07
N HIS A 91 -9.32 3.46 -14.16
CA HIS A 91 -9.71 4.68 -14.89
C HIS A 91 -11.10 4.57 -15.52
N SER A 92 -11.57 3.35 -15.80
CA SER A 92 -12.96 3.11 -16.21
C SER A 92 -13.96 3.45 -15.10
N TYR A 93 -13.49 3.58 -13.86
CA TYR A 93 -14.26 3.94 -12.66
C TYR A 93 -14.01 5.39 -12.21
N ARG A 94 -13.48 6.26 -13.09
CA ARG A 94 -13.35 7.70 -12.80
C ARG A 94 -14.71 8.30 -12.43
N GLY A 95 -14.76 9.04 -11.32
CA GLY A 95 -15.99 9.61 -10.78
C GLY A 95 -16.72 8.70 -9.78
N VAL A 96 -16.35 7.42 -9.70
CA VAL A 96 -16.71 6.52 -8.60
C VAL A 96 -15.61 6.54 -7.53
N LEU A 97 -14.34 6.51 -7.95
CA LEU A 97 -13.21 6.48 -7.05
C LEU A 97 -12.82 7.89 -6.57
N THR A 98 -12.47 7.99 -5.30
CA THR A 98 -11.78 9.17 -4.78
C THR A 98 -10.32 9.14 -5.26
N PRO A 99 -9.67 10.31 -5.46
CA PRO A 99 -8.25 10.35 -5.82
C PRO A 99 -7.35 9.58 -4.82
N VAL A 100 -7.74 9.61 -3.55
CA VAL A 100 -7.04 8.91 -2.46
C VAL A 100 -7.13 7.39 -2.63
N TYR A 101 -8.27 6.84 -3.06
CA TYR A 101 -8.40 5.41 -3.31
C TYR A 101 -7.69 4.97 -4.60
N GLU A 102 -7.67 5.84 -5.64
CA GLU A 102 -6.86 5.60 -6.85
C GLU A 102 -5.36 5.51 -6.51
N ASP A 103 -4.86 6.36 -5.60
CA ASP A 103 -3.49 6.30 -5.11
C ASP A 103 -3.19 4.95 -4.42
N LEU A 104 -4.12 4.41 -3.61
CA LEU A 104 -3.94 3.12 -2.94
C LEU A 104 -3.82 1.99 -3.96
N ILE A 105 -4.78 1.90 -4.89
CA ILE A 105 -4.79 0.86 -5.95
C ILE A 105 -3.51 0.94 -6.77
N SER A 106 -3.06 2.16 -7.07
CA SER A 106 -1.81 2.38 -7.79
C SER A 106 -0.63 1.86 -6.97
N LEU A 107 -0.52 2.21 -5.69
CA LEU A 107 0.58 1.74 -4.84
C LEU A 107 0.55 0.21 -4.66
N GLU A 108 -0.60 -0.41 -4.43
CA GLU A 108 -0.76 -1.87 -4.35
C GLU A 108 -0.32 -2.58 -5.62
N ALA A 109 -0.59 -2.00 -6.81
CA ALA A 109 -0.19 -2.58 -8.09
C ALA A 109 1.33 -2.60 -8.30
N GLU A 110 2.08 -1.72 -7.62
CA GLU A 110 3.54 -1.62 -7.73
C GLU A 110 4.29 -2.17 -6.53
N ALA A 111 3.62 -2.33 -5.39
CA ALA A 111 4.24 -2.88 -4.21
C ALA A 111 4.72 -4.31 -4.47
N GLU A 112 5.87 -4.64 -3.88
CA GLU A 112 6.39 -6.00 -3.77
C GLU A 112 5.82 -6.68 -2.53
N THR A 113 5.64 -5.90 -1.45
CA THR A 113 5.10 -6.38 -0.18
C THR A 113 3.99 -5.47 0.36
N VAL A 114 3.01 -6.05 1.03
CA VAL A 114 2.05 -5.33 1.87
C VAL A 114 1.98 -6.00 3.23
N SER A 115 2.27 -5.24 4.29
CA SER A 115 2.08 -5.65 5.67
C SER A 115 0.90 -4.88 6.26
N THR A 116 -0.18 -5.54 6.65
CA THR A 116 -1.43 -4.87 7.06
C THR A 116 -1.92 -5.35 8.43
N TRP A 117 -2.22 -4.40 9.31
CA TRP A 117 -2.90 -4.64 10.59
C TRP A 117 -4.35 -4.16 10.49
N GLN A 118 -5.29 -5.06 10.76
CA GLN A 118 -6.72 -4.75 10.75
C GLN A 118 -7.39 -5.08 12.08
N LEU A 119 -8.10 -4.10 12.63
CA LEU A 119 -8.75 -4.20 13.94
C LEU A 119 -10.21 -4.64 13.86
N GLY A 120 -10.98 -4.06 12.93
CA GLY A 120 -12.44 -4.23 12.88
C GLY A 120 -13.01 -4.83 11.59
N MET A 121 -12.18 -5.12 10.59
CA MET A 121 -12.63 -5.71 9.32
C MET A 121 -11.54 -6.58 8.70
N VAL A 122 -11.93 -7.52 7.83
CA VAL A 122 -10.97 -8.28 7.04
C VAL A 122 -10.28 -7.36 6.01
N PRO A 123 -8.95 -7.46 5.75
CA PRO A 123 -8.27 -6.64 4.75
C PRO A 123 -8.94 -6.73 3.38
N GLY A 124 -9.15 -5.59 2.71
CA GLY A 124 -9.86 -5.53 1.43
C GLY A 124 -9.29 -6.40 0.30
N LEU A 125 -8.00 -6.75 0.37
CA LEU A 125 -7.35 -7.68 -0.56
C LEU A 125 -7.75 -9.15 -0.35
N LEU A 126 -8.39 -9.47 0.77
CA LEU A 126 -8.81 -10.82 1.17
C LEU A 126 -10.33 -10.97 1.30
N GLN A 127 -11.10 -9.92 0.98
CA GLN A 127 -12.56 -9.93 1.12
C GLN A 127 -13.26 -10.74 0.00
N THR A 128 -14.39 -11.37 0.32
CA THR A 128 -15.37 -11.86 -0.67
C THR A 128 -16.22 -10.70 -1.20
N ALA A 129 -16.96 -10.94 -2.29
CA ALA A 129 -17.80 -9.91 -2.89
C ALA A 129 -18.92 -9.47 -1.93
N GLU A 130 -19.53 -10.43 -1.27
CA GLU A 130 -20.64 -10.25 -0.34
C GLU A 130 -20.17 -9.51 0.91
N TYR A 131 -19.06 -9.93 1.53
CA TYR A 131 -18.50 -9.24 2.68
C TYR A 131 -18.08 -7.81 2.33
N ALA A 132 -17.45 -7.61 1.17
CA ALA A 132 -17.09 -6.27 0.69
C ALA A 132 -18.34 -5.38 0.53
N ARG A 133 -19.44 -5.92 0.00
CA ARG A 133 -20.70 -5.20 -0.18
C ARG A 133 -21.28 -4.73 1.16
N GLU A 134 -21.34 -5.61 2.15
CA GLU A 134 -21.86 -5.28 3.48
C GLU A 134 -20.99 -4.25 4.20
N ILE A 135 -19.65 -4.36 4.12
CA ILE A 135 -18.74 -3.34 4.66
C ILE A 135 -18.93 -1.98 3.97
N ILE A 136 -19.06 -1.95 2.64
CA ILE A 136 -19.24 -0.68 1.90
C ILE A 136 -20.55 -0.02 2.30
N ARG A 137 -21.66 -0.76 2.40
CA ARG A 137 -22.96 -0.24 2.87
C ARG A 137 -22.87 0.27 4.31
N ALA A 138 -22.34 -0.55 5.22
CA ALA A 138 -22.24 -0.20 6.63
C ALA A 138 -21.38 1.06 6.89
N THR A 139 -20.45 1.37 5.99
CA THR A 139 -19.56 2.53 6.09
C THR A 139 -19.93 3.68 5.14
N ALA A 140 -20.99 3.54 4.34
CA ALA A 140 -21.44 4.57 3.42
C ALA A 140 -22.09 5.74 4.18
N MET A 141 -21.36 6.84 4.30
CA MET A 141 -21.85 8.04 4.99
C MET A 141 -22.64 9.01 4.08
N SER A 142 -23.03 8.58 2.87
CA SER A 142 -23.84 9.39 1.93
C SER A 142 -24.58 8.53 0.90
N GLU A 143 -25.74 9.02 0.44
CA GLU A 143 -26.53 8.39 -0.62
C GLU A 143 -25.73 8.21 -1.93
N ALA A 144 -24.79 9.13 -2.20
CA ALA A 144 -23.94 9.06 -3.38
C ALA A 144 -22.98 7.85 -3.35
N VAL A 145 -22.57 7.42 -2.14
CA VAL A 145 -21.74 6.21 -1.96
C VAL A 145 -22.62 4.96 -2.03
N GLU A 146 -23.80 4.99 -1.42
CA GLU A 146 -24.79 3.90 -1.51
C GLU A 146 -25.17 3.57 -2.95
N ALA A 147 -25.41 4.60 -3.78
CA ALA A 147 -25.69 4.44 -5.21
C ALA A 147 -24.54 3.81 -6.02
N ARG A 148 -23.34 3.68 -5.43
CA ARG A 148 -22.12 3.19 -6.08
C ARG A 148 -21.58 1.90 -5.47
N VAL A 149 -22.30 1.27 -4.54
CA VAL A 149 -21.85 0.07 -3.82
C VAL A 149 -21.34 -1.01 -4.77
N ASP A 150 -22.08 -1.37 -5.80
CA ASP A 150 -21.68 -2.46 -6.71
C ASP A 150 -20.41 -2.11 -7.50
N ALA A 151 -20.26 -0.87 -7.97
CA ALA A 151 -19.04 -0.43 -8.64
C ALA A 151 -17.82 -0.43 -7.70
N LEU A 152 -18.02 -0.07 -6.42
CA LEU A 152 -16.96 -0.13 -5.42
C LEU A 152 -16.59 -1.57 -5.04
N VAL A 153 -17.55 -2.50 -5.03
CA VAL A 153 -17.30 -3.94 -4.89
C VAL A 153 -16.49 -4.46 -6.05
N GLU A 154 -16.88 -4.15 -7.30
CA GLU A 154 -16.13 -4.53 -8.50
C GLU A 154 -14.68 -4.06 -8.43
N VAL A 155 -14.45 -2.79 -8.09
CA VAL A 155 -13.10 -2.22 -7.91
C VAL A 155 -12.35 -2.98 -6.83
N ARG A 156 -13.00 -3.28 -5.70
CA ARG A 156 -12.37 -3.98 -4.58
C ARG A 156 -11.95 -5.41 -4.95
N LEU A 157 -12.72 -6.11 -5.77
CA LEU A 157 -12.37 -7.45 -6.26
C LEU A 157 -11.29 -7.38 -7.35
N ALA A 158 -11.41 -6.44 -8.29
CA ALA A 158 -10.46 -6.26 -9.38
C ALA A 158 -9.04 -5.97 -8.86
N ARG A 159 -8.89 -5.17 -7.79
CA ARG A 159 -7.58 -4.90 -7.19
C ARG A 159 -6.92 -6.12 -6.56
N GLN A 160 -7.67 -7.16 -6.17
CA GLN A 160 -7.10 -8.37 -5.57
C GLN A 160 -6.20 -9.16 -6.54
N ALA A 161 -6.28 -8.88 -7.85
CA ALA A 161 -5.46 -9.50 -8.88
C ALA A 161 -3.94 -9.34 -8.62
N VAL A 162 -3.51 -8.34 -7.84
CA VAL A 162 -2.11 -8.18 -7.42
C VAL A 162 -1.58 -9.39 -6.64
N LEU A 163 -2.44 -10.12 -5.92
CA LEU A 163 -2.07 -11.30 -5.15
C LEU A 163 -1.87 -12.56 -5.99
N THR A 164 -2.38 -12.56 -7.23
CA THR A 164 -2.46 -13.76 -8.09
C THR A 164 -1.89 -13.54 -9.49
N ARG A 165 -1.22 -12.42 -9.74
CA ARG A 165 -0.53 -12.16 -11.02
C ARG A 165 0.60 -13.16 -11.25
N ASP A 166 0.85 -13.51 -12.52
CA ASP A 166 1.82 -14.56 -12.89
C ASP A 166 3.28 -14.18 -12.60
N SER A 167 3.61 -12.89 -12.68
CA SER A 167 4.95 -12.36 -12.40
C SER A 167 4.95 -11.59 -11.09
N ASP A 168 5.86 -11.99 -10.20
CA ASP A 168 6.14 -11.34 -8.92
C ASP A 168 4.86 -10.97 -8.13
N PRO A 169 3.99 -11.95 -7.80
CA PRO A 169 2.75 -11.67 -7.07
C PRO A 169 3.05 -10.94 -5.76
N LEU A 170 2.20 -9.98 -5.41
CA LEU A 170 2.34 -9.19 -4.19
C LEU A 170 2.45 -10.12 -2.98
N ALA A 171 3.51 -9.96 -2.18
CA ALA A 171 3.64 -10.67 -0.92
C ALA A 171 2.82 -9.97 0.17
N LEU A 172 1.72 -10.59 0.58
CA LEU A 172 0.83 -10.05 1.60
C LEU A 172 1.11 -10.71 2.95
N TRP A 173 1.30 -9.89 3.99
CA TRP A 173 1.25 -10.33 5.37
C TRP A 173 0.16 -9.56 6.10
N ALA A 174 -0.91 -10.26 6.46
CA ALA A 174 -2.04 -9.69 7.19
C ALA A 174 -2.02 -10.17 8.64
N ILE A 175 -2.09 -9.23 9.58
CA ILE A 175 -2.45 -9.51 10.97
C ILE A 175 -3.88 -8.97 11.17
N ILE A 176 -4.79 -9.85 11.55
CA ILE A 176 -6.22 -9.55 11.70
C ILE A 176 -6.59 -9.75 13.17
N SER A 177 -7.21 -8.77 13.79
CA SER A 177 -7.81 -8.94 15.13
C SER A 177 -8.87 -10.03 15.08
N GLU A 178 -8.93 -10.89 16.10
CA GLU A 178 -10.00 -11.87 16.27
C GLU A 178 -11.39 -11.22 16.23
N GLN A 179 -11.52 -9.97 16.69
CA GLN A 179 -12.79 -9.24 16.65
C GLN A 179 -13.32 -9.06 15.22
N ALA A 180 -12.44 -8.82 14.24
CA ALA A 180 -12.83 -8.67 12.84
C ALA A 180 -13.30 -9.99 12.21
N LEU A 181 -12.92 -11.13 12.80
CA LEU A 181 -13.33 -12.46 12.36
C LEU A 181 -14.65 -12.93 13.00
N ARG A 182 -15.13 -12.19 14.01
CA ARG A 182 -16.36 -12.48 14.78
C ARG A 182 -17.40 -11.38 14.61
N SER A 183 -17.30 -10.59 13.54
CA SER A 183 -18.28 -9.54 13.25
C SER A 183 -19.67 -10.15 13.09
N THR A 184 -20.64 -9.65 13.86
CA THR A 184 -22.03 -10.07 13.74
C THR A 184 -22.62 -9.53 12.44
N THR A 185 -23.26 -10.41 11.68
CA THR A 185 -23.90 -10.12 10.40
C THR A 185 -25.34 -10.63 10.45
N GLU A 186 -26.24 -10.04 9.64
CA GLU A 186 -27.63 -10.54 9.55
C GLU A 186 -27.68 -11.93 8.90
N ASP A 187 -26.74 -12.22 8.00
CA ASP A 187 -26.56 -13.52 7.35
C ASP A 187 -25.31 -14.23 7.90
N PRO A 188 -25.46 -15.33 8.67
CA PRO A 188 -24.34 -16.13 9.15
C PRO A 188 -23.48 -16.73 8.02
N ALA A 189 -24.06 -16.97 6.84
CA ALA A 189 -23.31 -17.50 5.70
C ALA A 189 -22.23 -16.52 5.21
N LEU A 190 -22.40 -15.21 5.46
CA LEU A 190 -21.45 -14.18 5.08
C LEU A 190 -20.08 -14.42 5.69
N MET A 191 -20.02 -14.60 7.01
CA MET A 191 -18.77 -14.84 7.72
C MET A 191 -18.23 -16.24 7.46
N TYR A 192 -19.10 -17.23 7.31
CA TYR A 192 -18.68 -18.58 6.93
C TYR A 192 -17.88 -18.60 5.61
N GLU A 193 -18.37 -17.90 4.58
CA GLU A 193 -17.70 -17.78 3.29
C GLU A 193 -16.44 -16.90 3.37
N GLN A 194 -16.51 -15.77 4.09
CA GLN A 194 -15.36 -14.89 4.29
C GLN A 194 -14.20 -15.58 5.01
N LEU A 195 -14.46 -16.36 6.06
CA LEU A 195 -13.44 -17.13 6.76
C LEU A 195 -12.91 -18.27 5.86
N GLY A 196 -13.77 -18.90 5.05
CA GLY A 196 -13.37 -19.87 4.03
C GLY A 196 -12.40 -19.28 2.99
N ARG A 197 -12.63 -18.02 2.58
CA ARG A 197 -11.73 -17.26 1.71
C ARG A 197 -10.37 -17.05 2.34
N LEU A 198 -10.29 -16.69 3.63
CA LEU A 198 -9.02 -16.55 4.34
C LEU A 198 -8.23 -17.85 4.36
N LEU A 199 -8.87 -18.97 4.72
CA LEU A 199 -8.24 -20.29 4.74
C LEU A 199 -7.73 -20.71 3.35
N THR A 200 -8.47 -20.35 2.29
CA THR A 200 -8.07 -20.65 0.91
C THR A 200 -6.88 -19.80 0.48
N MET A 201 -6.91 -18.50 0.77
CA MET A 201 -5.85 -17.56 0.38
C MET A 201 -4.56 -17.78 1.17
N GLY A 202 -4.65 -18.11 2.46
CA GLY A 202 -3.51 -18.42 3.32
C GLY A 202 -2.73 -19.68 2.92
N ARG A 203 -3.22 -20.49 1.95
CA ARG A 203 -2.45 -21.59 1.36
C ARG A 203 -1.47 -21.15 0.29
N ARG A 204 -1.55 -19.89 -0.17
CA ARG A 204 -0.63 -19.37 -1.20
C ARG A 204 0.72 -19.03 -0.57
N PRO A 205 1.84 -19.30 -1.27
CA PRO A 205 3.18 -19.08 -0.73
C PRO A 205 3.52 -17.60 -0.49
N ASN A 206 2.81 -16.68 -1.14
CA ASN A 206 2.99 -15.23 -1.00
C ASN A 206 2.02 -14.59 0.00
N ILE A 207 1.24 -15.36 0.77
CA ILE A 207 0.22 -14.81 1.68
C ILE A 207 0.36 -15.41 3.07
N ASN A 208 0.74 -14.58 4.04
CA ASN A 208 0.71 -14.89 5.46
C ASN A 208 -0.50 -14.24 6.12
N ILE A 209 -1.26 -15.02 6.88
CA ILE A 209 -2.39 -14.54 7.67
C ILE A 209 -2.16 -14.95 9.12
N GLN A 210 -2.06 -13.97 10.01
CA GLN A 210 -2.00 -14.16 11.44
C GLN A 210 -3.21 -13.53 12.13
N VAL A 211 -3.59 -14.09 13.26
CA VAL A 211 -4.67 -13.56 14.11
C VAL A 211 -4.08 -13.04 15.41
N LEU A 212 -4.43 -11.82 15.79
CA LEU A 212 -4.20 -11.33 17.14
C LEU A 212 -5.44 -11.63 17.97
N ARG A 213 -5.29 -12.46 19.01
CA ARG A 213 -6.40 -12.89 19.85
C ARG A 213 -7.01 -11.73 20.63
N SER A 214 -8.28 -11.87 20.95
CA SER A 214 -9.03 -10.88 21.73
C SER A 214 -8.59 -10.76 23.20
N ASP A 215 -7.90 -11.77 23.72
CA ASP A 215 -7.29 -11.80 25.07
C ASP A 215 -5.82 -11.35 25.10
N ALA A 216 -5.29 -10.84 23.97
CA ALA A 216 -3.92 -10.32 23.91
C ALA A 216 -3.72 -9.11 24.86
N PRO A 217 -2.52 -8.96 25.48
CA PRO A 217 -2.18 -7.76 26.25
C PRO A 217 -2.21 -6.49 25.39
N LEU A 218 -2.18 -5.32 26.04
CA LEU A 218 -2.13 -4.02 25.36
C LEU A 218 -0.97 -3.98 24.34
N HIS A 219 -1.29 -3.56 23.11
CA HIS A 219 -0.38 -3.64 21.97
C HIS A 219 -0.39 -2.36 21.13
N ALA A 220 0.63 -2.20 20.27
CA ALA A 220 0.78 -0.99 19.44
C ALA A 220 -0.39 -0.76 18.46
N GLY A 221 -1.04 -1.84 18.02
CA GLY A 221 -2.20 -1.77 17.12
C GLY A 221 -3.47 -1.13 17.69
N LEU A 222 -3.53 -0.81 18.99
CA LEU A 222 -4.68 -0.14 19.60
C LEU A 222 -4.88 1.31 19.10
N THR A 223 -3.84 1.94 18.56
CA THR A 223 -3.92 3.32 18.03
C THR A 223 -4.57 3.41 16.64
N GLY A 224 -4.95 2.27 16.05
CA GLY A 224 -5.62 2.21 14.76
C GLY A 224 -5.00 1.21 13.79
N THR A 225 -5.64 1.07 12.63
CA THR A 225 -5.18 0.20 11.55
C THR A 225 -4.14 0.92 10.69
N PHE A 226 -3.30 0.14 10.01
CA PHE A 226 -2.34 0.67 9.04
C PHE A 226 -1.90 -0.43 8.07
N SER A 227 -1.40 -0.03 6.91
CA SER A 227 -0.72 -0.90 5.96
C SER A 227 0.60 -0.30 5.54
N ILE A 228 1.66 -1.09 5.52
CA ILE A 228 2.98 -0.70 5.01
C ILE A 228 3.12 -1.32 3.62
N LEU A 229 3.26 -0.47 2.60
CA LEU A 229 3.49 -0.87 1.21
C LEU A 229 4.99 -0.76 0.93
N GLY A 230 5.61 -1.91 0.65
CA GLY A 230 7.05 -2.03 0.39
C GLY A 230 7.36 -2.14 -1.11
N PHE A 231 8.47 -1.53 -1.53
CA PHE A 231 8.83 -1.39 -2.95
C PHE A 231 10.28 -1.83 -3.20
N GLY A 232 10.65 -2.96 -2.62
CA GLY A 232 11.98 -3.55 -2.73
C GLY A 232 12.88 -3.31 -1.50
N PRO A 233 14.20 -3.44 -1.65
CA PRO A 233 15.14 -3.43 -0.52
C PRO A 233 15.29 -2.05 0.12
N HIS A 234 14.89 -0.98 -0.58
CA HIS A 234 14.99 0.40 -0.15
C HIS A 234 13.79 0.79 0.71
N THR A 235 13.85 0.44 1.99
CA THR A 235 12.75 0.65 2.96
C THR A 235 12.40 2.11 3.19
N ASP A 236 13.27 3.02 2.78
CA ASP A 236 13.05 4.47 2.79
C ASP A 236 12.13 4.95 1.66
N LEU A 237 11.83 4.06 0.71
CA LEU A 237 10.77 4.27 -0.27
C LEU A 237 9.43 3.70 0.22
N ASP A 238 9.34 3.01 1.35
CA ASP A 238 8.06 2.48 1.82
C ASP A 238 7.03 3.57 2.11
N VAL A 239 5.75 3.18 2.03
CA VAL A 239 4.63 4.06 2.34
C VAL A 239 3.76 3.41 3.38
N VAL A 240 3.40 4.17 4.43
CA VAL A 240 2.30 3.76 5.30
C VAL A 240 1.01 4.39 4.84
N HIS A 241 -0.01 3.55 4.70
CA HIS A 241 -1.38 3.95 4.44
C HIS A 241 -2.24 3.74 5.70
N GLN A 242 -2.97 4.76 6.10
CA GLN A 242 -3.98 4.69 7.15
C GLN A 242 -5.31 5.25 6.62
N GLU A 243 -6.38 4.48 6.76
CA GLU A 243 -7.71 4.90 6.34
C GLU A 243 -8.50 5.40 7.54
N GLY A 244 -9.17 6.54 7.37
CA GLY A 244 -10.13 7.10 8.30
C GLY A 244 -11.45 7.38 7.60
N LEU A 245 -12.48 7.76 8.37
CA LEU A 245 -13.85 7.92 7.87
C LEU A 245 -13.97 8.90 6.69
N THR A 246 -13.20 9.99 6.73
CA THR A 246 -13.30 11.11 5.76
C THR A 246 -12.03 11.34 4.95
N SER A 247 -10.95 10.66 5.30
CA SER A 247 -9.63 10.87 4.70
C SER A 247 -8.79 9.61 4.81
N ALA A 248 -7.77 9.50 3.96
CA ALA A 248 -6.67 8.57 4.19
C ALA A 248 -5.35 9.33 4.25
N LEU A 249 -4.43 8.81 5.05
CA LEU A 249 -3.09 9.34 5.23
C LEU A 249 -2.08 8.45 4.52
N TYR A 250 -1.21 9.07 3.74
CA TYR A 250 -0.01 8.47 3.19
C TYR A 250 1.19 9.09 3.89
N ILE A 251 1.92 8.27 4.64
CA ILE A 251 3.11 8.66 5.39
C ILE A 251 4.32 8.14 4.63
N GLU A 252 5.20 9.06 4.26
CA GLU A 252 6.38 8.80 3.42
C GLU A 252 7.68 9.16 4.17
N GLU A 253 7.57 9.84 5.32
CA GLU A 253 8.73 10.27 6.10
C GLU A 253 9.40 9.07 6.77
N ARG A 254 10.71 8.88 6.53
CA ARG A 254 11.49 7.70 6.93
C ARG A 254 11.36 7.38 8.43
N ASP A 255 11.42 8.39 9.29
CA ASP A 255 11.29 8.25 10.75
C ASP A 255 9.89 7.75 11.15
N ARG A 256 8.84 8.31 10.53
CA ARG A 256 7.46 7.91 10.78
C ARG A 256 7.15 6.51 10.24
N VAL A 257 7.67 6.17 9.05
CA VAL A 257 7.57 4.81 8.49
C VAL A 257 8.31 3.81 9.38
N SER A 258 9.50 4.16 9.88
CA SER A 258 10.27 3.30 10.78
C SER A 258 9.52 2.99 12.09
N THR A 259 8.77 3.96 12.62
CA THR A 259 7.92 3.79 13.81
C THR A 259 6.82 2.75 13.56
N HIS A 260 6.18 2.78 12.39
CA HIS A 260 5.18 1.78 12.01
C HIS A 260 5.79 0.40 11.78
N ARG A 261 7.00 0.31 11.19
CA ARG A 261 7.73 -0.96 11.06
C ARG A 261 8.06 -1.57 12.43
N ALA A 262 8.45 -0.76 13.41
CA ALA A 262 8.67 -1.22 14.78
C ALA A 262 7.36 -1.71 15.43
N ALA A 263 6.25 -0.99 15.22
CA ALA A 263 4.93 -1.45 15.68
C ALA A 263 4.50 -2.77 15.02
N TRP A 264 4.75 -2.91 13.71
CA TRP A 264 4.50 -4.13 12.95
C TRP A 264 5.26 -5.33 13.50
N GLN A 265 6.56 -5.17 13.81
CA GLN A 265 7.37 -6.25 14.42
C GLN A 265 6.81 -6.71 15.77
N ARG A 266 6.38 -5.75 16.61
CA ARG A 266 5.74 -6.06 17.90
C ARG A 266 4.42 -6.80 17.72
N LEU A 267 3.59 -6.35 16.77
CA LEU A 267 2.32 -7.02 16.45
C LEU A 267 2.55 -8.44 15.91
N THR A 268 3.51 -8.62 15.01
CA THR A 268 3.87 -9.93 14.44
C THR A 268 4.31 -10.91 15.53
N SER A 269 5.06 -10.42 16.53
CA SER A 269 5.54 -11.22 17.65
C SER A 269 4.44 -11.57 18.65
N ALA A 270 3.39 -10.75 18.75
CA ALA A 270 2.27 -10.94 19.67
C ALA A 270 1.11 -11.73 19.06
N ALA A 271 0.97 -11.70 17.73
CA ALA A 271 -0.04 -12.46 17.01
C ALA A 271 0.30 -13.96 17.00
N GLU A 272 -0.72 -14.78 16.83
CA GLU A 272 -0.57 -16.22 16.67
C GLU A 272 0.31 -16.56 15.47
N SER A 273 0.97 -17.73 15.50
CA SER A 273 1.67 -18.23 14.31
C SER A 273 0.69 -18.38 13.14
N VAL A 274 1.19 -18.48 11.90
CA VAL A 274 0.33 -18.68 10.73
C VAL A 274 -0.50 -19.96 10.87
N GLU A 275 0.10 -21.02 11.41
CA GLU A 275 -0.55 -22.31 11.64
C GLU A 275 -1.64 -22.22 12.72
N ALA A 276 -1.31 -21.65 13.89
CA ALA A 276 -2.27 -21.46 14.98
C ALA A 276 -3.42 -20.52 14.56
N SER A 277 -3.14 -19.56 13.70
CA SER A 277 -4.14 -18.66 13.10
C SER A 277 -5.10 -19.41 12.18
N VAL A 278 -4.61 -20.36 11.37
CA VAL A 278 -5.46 -21.23 10.54
C VAL A 278 -6.38 -22.09 11.40
N GLU A 279 -5.86 -22.64 12.51
CA GLU A 279 -6.67 -23.41 13.46
C GLU A 279 -7.77 -22.54 14.11
N LEU A 280 -7.42 -21.35 14.57
CA LEU A 280 -8.37 -20.41 15.16
C LEU A 280 -9.45 -19.96 14.15
N ILE A 281 -9.07 -19.58 12.93
CA ILE A 281 -10.03 -19.23 11.86
C ILE A 281 -10.96 -20.42 11.57
N THR A 282 -10.42 -21.64 11.54
CA THR A 282 -11.21 -22.86 11.32
C THR A 282 -12.19 -23.11 12.47
N GLN A 283 -11.79 -22.86 13.71
CA GLN A 283 -12.65 -23.00 14.88
C GLN A 283 -13.78 -21.96 14.87
N ILE A 284 -13.47 -20.69 14.59
CA ILE A 284 -14.46 -19.62 14.48
C ILE A 284 -15.48 -19.99 13.39
N ARG A 285 -15.01 -20.35 12.20
CA ARG A 285 -15.86 -20.73 11.07
C ARG A 285 -16.80 -21.90 11.33
N LYS A 286 -16.42 -22.84 12.21
CA LYS A 286 -17.29 -23.98 12.58
C LYS A 286 -18.43 -23.61 13.53
N ASN A 287 -18.30 -22.47 14.22
CA ASN A 287 -19.24 -22.00 15.22
C ASN A 287 -20.18 -20.90 14.70
N GLU A 288 -19.99 -20.45 13.45
CA GLU A 288 -20.95 -19.65 12.67
C GLU A 288 -22.04 -20.57 12.09
#